data_AF-A0A960N6F5-F1
#
_entry.id   AF-A0A960N6F5-F1
#
_cell.length_a   1.000
_cell.length_b   1.000
_cell.length_c   1.000
_cell.angle_alpha   90.00
_cell.angle_beta   90.00
_cell.angle_gamma   90.00
#
_symmetry.space_group_name_H-M   'P 1'
#
loop_
_entity.id
_entity.type
_entity.pdbx_description
1 polymer ?
#
loop_
_entity_poly.entity_id
_entity_poly.type
_entity_poly.pdbx_seq_one_letter_code
_entity_poly.pdbx_strand_id
1 'polypeptide(L)'
;RDADALFGELLGPLKLPPRHPIALSRFGLRALPSALATARRCFSDEPARALLAGNAAHSVMPLDRPLATGAIGIMLMLAGHVHGWPFPKGGAGKITDALVACFKQFGGRIQCGWRVESLDELPKAKAYLFDTSPSALANIAGNRLPQSYRDRLLRYRHGPGIFKVDYALSEPVPWTNDTCRRAGTVHVGGTLDEIVISEREAWDGIHAERPFVLAAQQSVFDPSRAPEGKHTFWAYCHVPSGSTVDMTDAIERQIERFAPGFRDCVLAR
;
A
#
# COMPACT_ATOMS: atom_id res chain seq x y z
N ARG A 1 10.62 19.77 -8.75
CA ARG A 1 10.98 20.37 -10.05
C ARG A 1 10.82 19.35 -11.18
N ASP A 2 11.40 18.14 -11.05
CA ASP A 2 11.29 17.11 -12.11
C ASP A 2 10.30 15.97 -11.76
N ALA A 3 9.24 16.26 -11.01
CA ALA A 3 8.38 15.22 -10.43
C ALA A 3 7.66 14.39 -11.50
N ASP A 4 7.01 15.04 -12.48
CA ASP A 4 6.30 14.35 -13.56
C ASP A 4 7.23 13.51 -14.42
N ALA A 5 8.45 14.01 -14.67
CA ALA A 5 9.48 13.27 -15.38
C ALA A 5 9.92 12.02 -14.60
N LEU A 6 10.08 12.12 -13.28
CA LEU A 6 10.38 10.98 -12.42
C LEU A 6 9.23 9.98 -12.36
N PHE A 7 7.98 10.43 -12.25
CA PHE A 7 6.81 9.55 -12.27
C PHE A 7 6.72 8.75 -13.57
N GLY A 8 6.91 9.41 -14.72
CA GLY A 8 6.89 8.75 -16.03
C GLY A 8 7.99 7.70 -16.22
N GLU A 9 9.14 7.86 -15.57
CA GLU A 9 10.27 6.92 -15.64
C GLU A 9 10.18 5.78 -14.63
N LEU A 10 9.77 6.08 -13.39
CA LEU A 10 9.83 5.14 -12.25
C LEU A 10 8.53 4.37 -12.02
N LEU A 11 7.38 4.92 -12.42
CA LEU A 11 6.07 4.28 -12.27
C LEU A 11 5.55 3.69 -13.60
N GLY A 12 6.27 3.94 -14.70
CA GLY A 12 5.97 3.40 -16.02
C GLY A 12 6.80 2.15 -16.36
N PRO A 13 6.58 1.56 -17.55
CA PRO A 13 7.43 0.49 -18.06
C PRO A 13 8.89 0.95 -18.16
N LEU A 14 9.83 0.14 -17.67
CA LEU A 14 11.26 0.45 -17.71
C LEU A 14 11.72 0.61 -19.17
N LYS A 15 12.25 1.79 -19.49
CA LYS A 15 12.82 2.10 -20.81
C LYS A 15 14.33 2.18 -20.72
N LEU A 16 15.00 1.47 -21.62
CA LEU A 16 16.45 1.52 -21.76
C LEU A 16 16.79 2.01 -23.17
N PRO A 17 17.43 3.19 -23.32
CA PRO A 17 17.90 4.11 -22.28
C PRO A 17 16.76 4.97 -21.66
N PRO A 18 16.96 5.53 -20.44
CA PRO A 18 15.99 6.44 -19.84
C PRO A 18 15.93 7.78 -20.59
N ARG A 19 14.74 8.40 -20.63
CA ARG A 19 14.52 9.72 -21.25
C ARG A 19 15.03 10.87 -20.38
N HIS A 20 15.02 10.70 -19.05
CA HIS A 20 15.42 11.72 -18.07
C HIS A 20 16.57 11.24 -17.16
N PRO A 21 17.76 10.93 -17.71
CA PRO A 21 18.88 10.35 -16.96
C PRO A 21 19.38 11.25 -15.82
N ILE A 22 19.35 12.57 -16.00
CA ILE A 22 19.80 13.53 -14.97
C ILE A 22 18.82 13.55 -13.79
N ALA A 23 17.51 13.56 -14.06
CA ALA A 23 16.48 13.51 -13.01
C ALA A 23 16.59 12.20 -12.23
N LEU A 24 16.69 11.06 -12.92
CA LEU A 24 16.88 9.74 -12.31
C LEU A 24 18.14 9.65 -11.47
N SER A 25 19.27 10.20 -11.94
CA SER A 25 20.52 10.20 -11.18
C SER A 25 20.41 11.03 -9.89
N ARG A 26 19.79 12.21 -9.96
CA ARG A 26 19.55 13.07 -8.78
C ARG A 26 18.60 12.44 -7.77
N PHE A 27 17.62 11.69 -8.26
CA PHE A 27 16.72 10.91 -7.43
C PHE A 27 17.48 9.75 -6.78
N GLY A 28 18.16 8.91 -7.58
CA GLY A 28 18.91 7.75 -7.11
C GLY A 28 19.93 8.08 -6.02
N LEU A 29 20.68 9.19 -6.16
CA LEU A 29 21.63 9.63 -5.12
C LEU A 29 21.00 9.87 -3.74
N ARG A 30 19.71 10.22 -3.69
CA ARG A 30 18.97 10.46 -2.44
C ARG A 30 18.10 9.28 -2.01
N ALA A 31 17.70 8.45 -2.96
CA ALA A 31 16.65 7.45 -2.81
C ALA A 31 17.16 6.00 -2.81
N LEU A 32 18.36 5.74 -3.34
CA LEU A 32 18.96 4.41 -3.34
C LEU A 32 19.24 3.87 -1.93
N PRO A 33 19.72 4.67 -0.96
CA PRO A 33 19.95 4.16 0.40
C PRO A 33 18.66 3.65 1.07
N SER A 34 18.83 2.91 2.16
CA SER A 34 17.71 2.45 2.97
C SER A 34 16.87 3.63 3.49
N ALA A 35 15.59 3.38 3.77
CA ALA A 35 14.70 4.37 4.36
C ALA A 35 15.21 4.85 5.72
N LEU A 36 15.75 3.93 6.53
CA LEU A 36 16.38 4.25 7.82
C LEU A 36 17.58 5.21 7.65
N ALA A 37 18.50 4.89 6.74
CA ALA A 37 19.67 5.74 6.50
C ALA A 37 19.27 7.10 5.93
N THR A 38 18.30 7.12 5.02
CA THR A 38 17.76 8.34 4.42
C THR A 38 17.09 9.22 5.48
N ALA A 39 16.26 8.66 6.36
CA ALA A 39 15.59 9.38 7.43
C ALA A 39 16.60 10.07 8.36
N ARG A 40 17.58 9.30 8.86
CA ARG A 40 18.60 9.80 9.80
C ARG A 40 19.54 10.83 9.16
N ARG A 41 19.85 10.69 7.87
CA ARG A 41 20.76 11.59 7.15
C ARG A 41 20.09 12.91 6.74
N CYS A 42 18.84 12.88 6.30
CA CYS A 42 18.17 14.03 5.70
C CYS A 42 17.37 14.88 6.70
N PHE A 43 17.00 14.31 7.85
CA PHE A 43 16.15 14.98 8.84
C PHE A 43 16.78 14.93 10.23
N SER A 44 16.66 16.04 10.96
CA SER A 44 17.13 16.18 12.34
C SER A 44 16.00 16.01 13.37
N ASP A 45 14.76 16.29 12.99
CA ASP A 45 13.58 16.18 13.85
C ASP A 45 12.90 14.81 13.72
N GLU A 46 12.40 14.30 14.85
CA GLU A 46 11.77 12.99 14.92
C GLU A 46 10.47 12.88 14.09
N PRO A 47 9.57 13.89 14.07
CA PRO A 47 8.37 13.83 13.24
C PRO A 47 8.65 13.69 11.73
N ALA A 48 9.61 14.41 11.17
CA ALA A 48 9.96 14.27 9.75
C ALA A 48 10.56 12.89 9.43
N ARG A 49 11.34 12.33 10.36
CA ARG A 49 11.87 10.96 10.25
C ARG A 49 10.75 9.92 10.25
N ALA A 50 9.81 10.04 11.18
CA ALA A 50 8.65 9.17 11.26
C ALA A 50 7.77 9.27 10.00
N LEU A 51 7.59 10.47 9.44
CA LEU A 51 6.87 10.67 8.19
C LEU A 51 7.52 9.91 7.02
N LEU A 52 8.85 10.00 6.86
CA LEU A 52 9.54 9.24 5.81
C LEU A 52 9.41 7.73 6.06
N ALA A 53 9.53 7.29 7.30
CA ALA A 53 9.41 5.88 7.69
C ALA A 53 8.03 5.32 7.35
N GLY A 54 6.96 6.03 7.70
CA GLY A 54 5.59 5.63 7.39
C GLY A 54 5.32 5.55 5.89
N ASN A 55 5.89 6.47 5.10
CA ASN A 55 5.81 6.39 3.63
C ASN A 55 6.62 5.21 3.08
N ALA A 56 7.79 4.92 3.64
CA ALA A 56 8.62 3.79 3.21
C ALA A 56 8.04 2.42 3.62
N ALA A 57 7.29 2.34 4.72
CA ALA A 57 6.65 1.12 5.21
C ALA A 57 5.60 0.56 4.23
N HIS A 58 5.09 1.36 3.29
CA HIS A 58 4.29 0.85 2.15
C HIS A 58 5.04 -0.17 1.27
N SER A 59 6.37 -0.26 1.42
CA SER A 59 7.18 -1.29 0.77
C SER A 59 6.98 -2.69 1.33
N VAL A 60 6.44 -2.82 2.55
CA VAL A 60 6.28 -4.09 3.28
C VAL A 60 7.63 -4.84 3.38
N MET A 61 8.69 -4.09 3.66
CA MET A 61 10.06 -4.57 3.77
C MET A 61 10.76 -3.93 4.98
N PRO A 62 11.78 -4.59 5.57
CA PRO A 62 12.61 -3.96 6.60
C PRO A 62 13.21 -2.66 6.08
N LEU A 63 12.97 -1.57 6.80
CA LEU A 63 13.34 -0.21 6.36
C LEU A 63 14.85 0.06 6.38
N ASP A 64 15.62 -0.85 6.96
CA ASP A 64 17.08 -0.86 6.97
C ASP A 64 17.68 -1.69 5.82
N ARG A 65 16.86 -2.37 5.00
CA ARG A 65 17.32 -3.03 3.76
C ARG A 65 18.12 -2.04 2.91
N PRO A 66 19.34 -2.41 2.48
CA PRO A 66 20.34 -1.44 2.04
C PRO A 66 19.98 -0.67 0.76
N LEU A 67 19.05 -1.21 -0.04
CA LEU A 67 18.69 -0.63 -1.34
C LEU A 67 17.18 -0.44 -1.47
N ALA A 68 16.81 0.69 -2.09
CA ALA A 68 15.50 1.03 -2.65
C ALA A 68 14.33 1.28 -1.67
N THR A 69 14.42 0.93 -0.38
CA THR A 69 13.34 1.26 0.57
C THR A 69 13.19 2.78 0.76
N GLY A 70 14.29 3.53 0.72
CA GLY A 70 14.25 5.01 0.74
C GLY A 70 13.55 5.59 -0.50
N ALA A 71 13.67 4.93 -1.65
CA ALA A 71 13.03 5.38 -2.88
C ALA A 71 11.51 5.35 -2.79
N ILE A 72 10.95 4.31 -2.17
CA ILE A 72 9.51 4.19 -1.96
C ILE A 72 9.01 5.34 -1.08
N GLY A 73 9.67 5.58 0.06
CA GLY A 73 9.32 6.68 0.96
C GLY A 73 9.37 8.05 0.28
N ILE A 74 10.47 8.35 -0.43
CA ILE A 74 10.62 9.63 -1.14
C ILE A 74 9.60 9.77 -2.27
N MET A 75 9.32 8.71 -3.04
CA MET A 75 8.34 8.77 -4.13
C MET A 75 6.94 9.04 -3.62
N LEU A 76 6.52 8.38 -2.53
CA LEU A 76 5.21 8.64 -1.93
C LEU A 76 5.14 10.07 -1.36
N MET A 77 6.16 10.54 -0.66
CA MET A 77 6.22 11.93 -0.20
C MET A 77 6.15 12.92 -1.36
N LEU A 78 6.87 12.66 -2.46
CA LEU A 78 6.88 13.51 -3.65
C LEU A 78 5.51 13.54 -4.33
N ALA A 79 4.85 12.38 -4.49
CA ALA A 79 3.51 12.28 -5.05
C ALA A 79 2.49 13.07 -4.22
N GLY A 80 2.54 12.92 -2.89
CA GLY A 80 1.70 13.69 -1.97
C GLY A 80 1.98 15.18 -2.03
N HIS A 81 3.25 15.59 -2.10
CA HIS A 81 3.64 16.99 -2.14
C HIS A 81 3.21 17.69 -3.44
N VAL A 82 3.24 17.00 -4.58
CA VAL A 82 2.92 17.60 -5.89
C VAL A 82 1.43 17.50 -6.22
N HIS A 83 0.75 16.42 -5.82
CA HIS A 83 -0.62 16.14 -6.25
C HIS A 83 -1.64 16.01 -5.11
N GLY A 84 -1.23 16.04 -3.85
CA GLY A 84 -2.15 16.13 -2.70
C GLY A 84 -2.99 14.88 -2.40
N TRP A 85 -2.60 13.70 -2.91
CA TRP A 85 -3.28 12.41 -2.69
C TRP A 85 -4.81 12.45 -2.88
N PRO A 86 -5.31 12.65 -4.10
CA PRO A 86 -6.75 12.79 -4.35
C PRO A 86 -7.50 11.48 -4.11
N PHE A 87 -8.75 11.60 -3.66
CA PHE A 87 -9.68 10.48 -3.50
C PHE A 87 -10.81 10.56 -4.53
N PRO A 88 -11.20 9.43 -5.15
CA PRO A 88 -12.41 9.39 -5.96
C PRO A 88 -13.65 9.53 -5.08
N LYS A 89 -14.51 10.50 -5.39
CA LYS A 89 -15.83 10.63 -4.75
C LYS A 89 -16.62 9.34 -4.95
N GLY A 90 -17.21 8.80 -3.90
CA GLY A 90 -17.87 7.49 -3.83
C GLY A 90 -16.92 6.34 -3.49
N GLY A 91 -15.61 6.57 -3.44
CA GLY A 91 -14.57 5.57 -3.11
C GLY A 91 -13.96 4.88 -4.34
N ALA A 92 -12.97 4.00 -4.08
CA ALA A 92 -12.14 3.37 -5.11
C ALA A 92 -12.92 2.58 -6.18
N GLY A 93 -14.13 2.10 -5.85
CA GLY A 93 -15.04 1.45 -6.81
C GLY A 93 -15.33 2.34 -8.03
N LYS A 94 -15.34 3.67 -7.89
CA LYS A 94 -15.54 4.58 -9.04
C LYS A 94 -14.43 4.56 -10.08
N ILE A 95 -13.20 4.25 -9.66
CA ILE A 95 -12.10 4.04 -10.60
C ILE A 95 -12.38 2.77 -11.41
N THR A 96 -12.82 1.70 -10.75
CA THR A 96 -13.18 0.44 -11.41
C THR A 96 -14.35 0.62 -12.36
N ASP A 97 -15.42 1.30 -11.93
CA ASP A 97 -16.59 1.61 -12.76
C ASP A 97 -16.19 2.36 -14.04
N ALA A 98 -15.33 3.37 -13.92
CA ALA A 98 -14.86 4.18 -15.04
C ALA A 98 -14.00 3.36 -16.03
N LEU A 99 -13.09 2.53 -15.52
CA LEU A 99 -12.26 1.65 -16.35
C LEU A 99 -13.10 0.59 -17.08
N VAL A 100 -14.09 0.01 -16.39
CA VAL A 100 -15.04 -0.95 -16.99
C VAL A 100 -15.86 -0.29 -18.09
N ALA A 101 -16.37 0.92 -17.86
CA ALA A 101 -17.14 1.66 -18.86
C ALA A 101 -16.29 1.97 -20.10
N CYS A 102 -15.07 2.47 -19.90
CA CYS A 102 -14.11 2.73 -20.98
C CYS A 102 -13.80 1.44 -21.77
N PHE A 103 -13.50 0.34 -21.09
CA PHE A 103 -13.21 -0.93 -21.76
C PHE A 103 -14.38 -1.45 -22.61
N LYS A 104 -15.62 -1.36 -22.08
CA LYS A 104 -16.83 -1.73 -22.82
C LYS A 104 -17.09 -0.83 -24.02
N GLN A 105 -16.78 0.47 -23.93
CA GLN A 105 -16.92 1.41 -25.05
C GLN A 105 -16.06 1.02 -26.25
N PHE A 106 -14.89 0.41 -26.01
CA PHE A 106 -14.02 -0.13 -27.06
C PHE A 106 -14.36 -1.58 -27.47
N GLY A 107 -15.55 -2.07 -27.11
CA GLY A 107 -16.03 -3.42 -27.48
C GLY A 107 -15.53 -4.54 -26.57
N GLY A 108 -14.88 -4.22 -25.46
CA GLY A 108 -14.42 -5.19 -24.47
C GLY A 108 -15.58 -5.95 -23.83
N ARG A 109 -15.38 -7.25 -23.59
CA ARG A 109 -16.34 -8.13 -22.89
C ARG A 109 -15.75 -8.55 -21.55
N ILE A 110 -16.57 -8.50 -20.50
CA ILE A 110 -16.19 -8.90 -19.14
C ILE A 110 -17.07 -10.07 -18.74
N GLN A 111 -16.44 -11.16 -18.31
CA GLN A 111 -17.12 -12.32 -17.76
C GLN A 111 -16.69 -12.50 -16.31
N CYS A 112 -17.65 -12.39 -15.40
CA CYS A 112 -17.47 -12.60 -13.96
C CYS A 112 -17.95 -13.99 -13.56
N GLY A 113 -17.58 -14.45 -12.37
CA GLY A 113 -18.00 -15.77 -11.86
C GLY A 113 -17.34 -16.95 -12.57
N TRP A 114 -16.33 -16.71 -13.42
CA TRP A 114 -15.51 -17.73 -14.05
C TRP A 114 -14.12 -17.75 -13.41
N ARG A 115 -13.83 -18.80 -12.66
CA ARG A 115 -12.47 -19.14 -12.24
C ARG A 115 -11.81 -19.98 -13.32
N VAL A 116 -10.87 -19.40 -14.06
CA VAL A 116 -10.09 -20.12 -15.08
C VAL A 116 -9.11 -21.06 -14.39
N GLU A 117 -9.18 -22.36 -14.67
CA GLU A 117 -8.27 -23.36 -14.09
C GLU A 117 -7.24 -23.87 -15.09
N SER A 118 -7.53 -23.73 -16.40
CA SER A 118 -6.64 -24.14 -17.49
C SER A 118 -6.64 -23.12 -18.65
N LEU A 119 -5.50 -23.02 -19.34
CA LEU A 119 -5.40 -22.28 -20.61
C LEU A 119 -6.37 -22.80 -21.69
N ASP A 120 -6.74 -24.08 -21.65
CA ASP A 120 -7.62 -24.69 -22.65
C ASP A 120 -9.09 -24.22 -22.52
N GLU A 121 -9.45 -23.60 -21.39
CA GLU A 121 -10.75 -22.95 -21.19
C GLU A 121 -10.86 -21.59 -21.91
N LEU A 122 -9.73 -20.99 -22.26
CA LEU A 122 -9.70 -19.64 -22.81
C LEU A 122 -10.02 -19.63 -24.32
N PRO A 123 -10.77 -18.63 -24.82
CA PRO A 123 -10.98 -18.48 -26.24
C PRO A 123 -9.66 -18.17 -26.95
N LYS A 124 -9.53 -18.63 -28.20
CA LYS A 124 -8.35 -18.35 -29.04
C LYS A 124 -8.08 -16.85 -29.11
N ALA A 125 -6.89 -16.45 -28.67
CA ALA A 125 -6.44 -15.06 -28.69
C ALA A 125 -5.04 -14.93 -29.32
N LYS A 126 -4.70 -13.71 -29.74
CA LYS A 126 -3.33 -13.38 -30.20
C LYS A 126 -2.34 -13.29 -29.04
N ALA A 127 -2.83 -12.94 -27.85
CA ALA A 127 -2.06 -12.84 -26.62
C ALA A 127 -2.97 -13.11 -25.42
N TYR A 128 -2.40 -13.68 -24.36
CA TYR A 128 -3.03 -13.82 -23.05
C TYR A 128 -2.25 -12.99 -22.03
N LEU A 129 -2.96 -12.14 -21.31
CA LEU A 129 -2.40 -11.32 -20.23
C LEU A 129 -2.99 -11.82 -18.92
N PHE A 130 -2.12 -12.23 -17.99
CA PHE A 130 -2.51 -12.75 -16.69
C PHE A 130 -2.20 -11.75 -15.60
N ASP A 131 -3.22 -11.04 -15.12
CA ASP A 131 -3.16 -10.24 -13.90
C ASP A 131 -3.44 -11.13 -12.68
N THR A 132 -2.54 -12.07 -12.43
CA THR A 132 -2.68 -13.11 -11.39
C THR A 132 -1.37 -13.30 -10.63
N SER A 133 -1.41 -13.99 -9.49
CA SER A 133 -0.18 -14.34 -8.77
C SER A 133 0.72 -15.26 -9.62
N PRO A 134 2.05 -15.29 -9.36
CA PRO A 134 2.97 -16.20 -10.04
C PRO A 134 2.52 -17.67 -9.98
N SER A 135 2.05 -18.12 -8.82
CA SER A 135 1.55 -19.49 -8.62
C SER A 135 0.27 -19.77 -9.41
N ALA A 136 -0.67 -18.81 -9.48
CA ALA A 136 -1.88 -18.95 -10.28
C ALA A 136 -1.56 -19.10 -11.77
N LEU A 137 -0.68 -18.25 -12.32
CA LEU A 137 -0.21 -18.39 -13.70
C LEU A 137 0.46 -19.74 -13.94
N ALA A 138 1.33 -20.18 -13.04
CA ALA A 138 2.03 -21.46 -13.15
C ALA A 138 1.08 -22.67 -13.15
N ASN A 139 -0.04 -22.56 -12.43
CA ASN A 139 -1.06 -23.60 -12.38
C ASN A 139 -1.95 -23.58 -13.63
N ILE A 140 -2.47 -22.41 -14.02
CA ILE A 140 -3.36 -22.26 -15.18
C ILE A 140 -2.65 -22.65 -16.48
N ALA A 141 -1.41 -22.19 -16.66
CA ALA A 141 -0.67 -22.46 -17.87
C ALA A 141 0.00 -23.84 -17.88
N GLY A 142 0.24 -24.44 -16.70
CA GLY A 142 0.75 -25.79 -16.55
C GLY A 142 1.95 -26.10 -17.46
N ASN A 143 1.81 -27.17 -18.24
CA ASN A 143 2.87 -27.66 -19.14
C ASN A 143 3.03 -26.84 -20.44
N ARG A 144 2.21 -25.79 -20.64
CA ARG A 144 2.43 -24.83 -21.76
C ARG A 144 3.60 -23.89 -21.47
N LEU A 145 4.00 -23.74 -20.20
CA LEU A 145 5.20 -23.00 -19.83
C LEU A 145 6.42 -23.93 -19.85
N PRO A 146 7.61 -23.43 -20.24
CA PRO A 146 8.85 -24.15 -20.01
C PRO A 146 8.99 -24.54 -18.53
N GLN A 147 9.37 -25.79 -18.26
CA GLN A 147 9.43 -26.33 -16.89
C GLN A 147 10.26 -25.44 -15.95
N SER A 148 11.44 -25.00 -16.39
CA SER A 148 12.32 -24.12 -15.61
C SER A 148 11.66 -22.78 -15.22
N TYR A 149 10.81 -22.23 -16.10
CA TYR A 149 10.09 -20.99 -15.82
C TYR A 149 8.93 -21.21 -14.86
N ARG A 150 8.16 -22.28 -15.07
CA ARG A 150 7.09 -22.69 -14.15
C ARG A 150 7.63 -22.91 -12.74
N ASP A 151 8.73 -23.63 -12.60
CA ASP A 151 9.36 -23.88 -11.30
C ASP A 151 9.84 -22.58 -10.65
N ARG A 152 10.30 -21.60 -11.44
CA ARG A 152 10.65 -20.26 -10.93
C ARG A 152 9.45 -19.52 -10.37
N LEU A 153 8.31 -19.57 -11.05
CA LEU A 153 7.06 -18.95 -10.59
C LEU A 153 6.55 -19.61 -9.29
N LEU A 154 6.62 -20.94 -9.21
CA LEU A 154 6.18 -21.70 -8.02
C LEU A 154 7.08 -21.49 -6.80
N ARG A 155 8.37 -21.14 -7.00
CA ARG A 155 9.29 -20.80 -5.91
C ARG A 155 9.22 -19.34 -5.46
N TYR A 156 8.34 -18.53 -6.05
CA TYR A 156 8.19 -17.13 -5.66
C TYR A 156 7.80 -17.04 -4.17
N ARG A 157 8.56 -16.27 -3.40
CA ARG A 157 8.30 -16.04 -1.97
C ARG A 157 7.56 -14.73 -1.81
N HIS A 158 6.36 -14.79 -1.25
CA HIS A 158 5.60 -13.61 -0.86
C HIS A 158 6.20 -12.99 0.40
N GLY A 159 6.14 -11.66 0.49
CA GLY A 159 6.49 -10.93 1.71
C GLY A 159 5.42 -11.09 2.80
N PRO A 160 5.50 -10.27 3.86
CA PRO A 160 4.46 -10.16 4.88
C PRO A 160 3.07 -9.93 4.29
N GLY A 161 2.04 -10.36 5.02
CA GLY A 161 0.65 -10.06 4.74
C GLY A 161 0.16 -8.82 5.47
N ILE A 162 -1.14 -8.56 5.41
CA ILE A 162 -1.82 -7.54 6.22
C ILE A 162 -2.95 -8.15 7.04
N PHE A 163 -3.15 -7.62 8.25
CA PHE A 163 -4.41 -7.79 8.98
C PHE A 163 -5.15 -6.46 8.96
N LYS A 164 -6.35 -6.43 8.38
CA LYS A 164 -7.15 -5.22 8.17
C LYS A 164 -8.47 -5.32 8.93
N VAL A 165 -8.84 -4.21 9.55
CA VAL A 165 -10.14 -4.01 10.20
C VAL A 165 -10.82 -2.80 9.56
N ASP A 166 -12.11 -2.95 9.26
CA ASP A 166 -12.99 -1.86 8.84
C ASP A 166 -13.87 -1.50 10.04
N TYR A 167 -14.17 -0.22 10.23
CA TYR A 167 -14.91 0.29 11.36
C TYR A 167 -16.04 1.19 10.89
N ALA A 168 -17.21 1.02 11.51
CA ALA A 168 -18.27 2.03 11.53
C ALA A 168 -18.14 2.83 12.83
N LEU A 169 -18.08 4.15 12.72
CA LEU A 169 -17.86 5.04 13.86
C LEU A 169 -19.03 5.99 14.08
N SER A 170 -19.30 6.30 15.35
CA SER A 170 -20.28 7.31 15.78
C SER A 170 -19.79 8.74 15.56
N GLU A 171 -18.47 8.95 15.58
CA GLU A 171 -17.78 10.23 15.46
C GLU A 171 -16.46 10.05 14.68
N PRO A 172 -15.82 11.13 14.18
CA PRO A 172 -14.47 11.04 13.61
C PRO A 172 -13.46 10.57 14.67
N VAL A 173 -12.39 9.91 14.23
CA VAL A 173 -11.31 9.45 15.14
C VAL A 173 -10.73 10.64 15.91
N PRO A 174 -10.65 10.59 17.25
CA PRO A 174 -10.27 11.73 18.08
C PRO A 174 -8.75 11.93 18.17
N TRP A 175 -8.06 12.00 17.02
CA TRP A 175 -6.60 12.22 16.97
C TRP A 175 -6.17 13.42 17.83
N THR A 176 -5.14 13.24 18.65
CA THR A 176 -4.59 14.34 19.46
C THR A 176 -3.97 15.45 18.62
N ASN A 177 -3.52 15.13 17.40
CA ASN A 177 -3.05 16.10 16.43
C ASN A 177 -4.18 16.55 15.49
N ASP A 178 -4.52 17.83 15.50
CA ASP A 178 -5.59 18.42 14.68
C ASP A 178 -5.36 18.28 13.17
N THR A 179 -4.10 18.22 12.73
CA THR A 179 -3.78 17.99 11.32
C THR A 179 -4.17 16.57 10.90
N CYS A 180 -4.01 15.58 11.78
CA CYS A 180 -4.42 14.20 11.51
C CYS A 180 -5.95 14.06 11.41
N ARG A 181 -6.73 14.89 12.10
CA ARG A 181 -8.21 14.95 11.93
C ARG A 181 -8.63 15.39 10.53
N ARG A 182 -7.75 16.06 9.80
CA ARG A 182 -7.97 16.59 8.44
C ARG A 182 -7.16 15.85 7.38
N ALA A 183 -6.61 14.67 7.69
CA ALA A 183 -5.86 13.85 6.75
C ALA A 183 -6.74 12.70 6.22
N GLY A 184 -6.58 12.31 4.95
CA GLY A 184 -7.26 11.13 4.39
C GLY A 184 -6.66 9.82 4.89
N THR A 185 -5.33 9.81 5.02
CA THR A 185 -4.54 8.69 5.49
C THR A 185 -3.66 9.15 6.65
N VAL A 186 -3.57 8.34 7.70
CA VAL A 186 -2.73 8.57 8.88
C VAL A 186 -1.80 7.37 9.06
N HIS A 187 -0.52 7.65 9.24
CA HIS A 187 0.51 6.67 9.58
C HIS A 187 0.66 6.63 11.10
N VAL A 188 0.21 5.56 11.74
CA VAL A 188 0.20 5.40 13.20
C VAL A 188 1.30 4.45 13.61
N GLY A 189 2.51 4.98 13.79
CA GLY A 189 3.71 4.20 14.13
C GLY A 189 4.55 4.76 15.27
N GLY A 190 4.31 6.01 15.69
CA GLY A 190 5.17 6.69 16.66
C GLY A 190 6.46 7.19 16.01
N THR A 191 7.60 6.69 16.50
CA THR A 191 8.94 7.11 16.07
C THR A 191 9.43 6.35 14.83
N LEU A 192 10.52 6.83 14.22
CA LEU A 192 11.21 6.10 13.16
C LEU A 192 11.62 4.70 13.62
N ASP A 193 12.19 4.59 14.82
CA ASP A 193 12.72 3.33 15.33
C ASP A 193 11.59 2.33 15.64
N GLU A 194 10.44 2.78 16.16
CA GLU A 194 9.26 1.92 16.34
C GLU A 194 8.75 1.34 15.00
N ILE A 195 8.67 2.17 13.96
CA ILE A 195 8.24 1.72 12.63
C ILE A 195 9.23 0.72 12.06
N VAL A 196 10.54 0.98 12.17
CA VAL A 196 11.59 0.08 11.68
C VAL A 196 11.51 -1.28 12.38
N ILE A 197 11.27 -1.30 13.70
CA ILE A 197 11.12 -2.54 14.47
C ILE A 197 9.88 -3.30 14.00
N SER A 198 8.72 -2.64 13.92
CA SER A 198 7.47 -3.29 13.48
C SER A 198 7.59 -3.93 12.09
N GLU A 199 8.18 -3.22 11.13
CA GLU A 199 8.33 -3.74 9.76
C GLU A 199 9.31 -4.92 9.70
N ARG A 200 10.35 -4.90 10.53
CA ARG A 200 11.30 -6.00 10.66
C ARG A 200 10.68 -7.22 11.33
N GLU A 201 9.91 -7.04 12.40
CA GLU A 201 9.22 -8.13 13.08
C GLU A 201 8.27 -8.88 12.13
N ALA A 202 7.41 -8.15 11.40
CA ALA A 202 6.51 -8.77 10.43
C ALA A 202 7.25 -9.54 9.33
N TRP A 203 8.40 -9.01 8.88
CA TRP A 203 9.29 -9.67 7.92
C TRP A 203 9.93 -10.95 8.45
N ASP A 204 10.36 -10.93 9.71
CA ASP A 204 11.02 -12.05 10.38
C ASP A 204 10.02 -13.09 10.94
N GLY A 205 8.72 -12.91 10.68
CA GLY A 205 7.67 -13.87 11.05
C GLY A 205 7.12 -13.65 12.46
N ILE A 206 7.30 -12.46 13.02
CA ILE A 206 6.88 -12.07 14.37
C ILE A 206 5.73 -11.07 14.28
N HIS A 207 4.70 -11.24 15.11
CA HIS A 207 3.62 -10.26 15.25
C HIS A 207 4.05 -9.13 16.19
N ALA A 208 4.16 -7.92 15.64
CA ALA A 208 4.56 -6.76 16.41
C ALA A 208 3.53 -6.42 17.50
N GLU A 209 3.99 -6.23 18.74
CA GLU A 209 3.12 -5.78 19.85
C GLU A 209 2.62 -4.34 19.63
N ARG A 210 3.48 -3.51 19.02
CA ARG A 210 3.22 -2.12 18.64
C ARG A 210 3.35 -1.96 17.13
N PRO A 211 2.37 -2.46 16.36
CA PRO A 211 2.50 -2.47 14.92
C PRO A 211 2.50 -1.05 14.35
N PHE A 212 3.19 -0.86 13.23
CA PHE A 212 2.91 0.23 12.30
C PHE A 212 1.51 0.01 11.72
N VAL A 213 0.62 0.97 11.95
CA VAL A 213 -0.76 0.92 11.47
C VAL A 213 -0.97 1.98 10.40
N LEU A 214 -1.42 1.55 9.23
CA LEU A 214 -1.89 2.45 8.19
C LEU A 214 -3.40 2.59 8.31
N ALA A 215 -3.85 3.81 8.52
CA ALA A 215 -5.24 4.15 8.78
C ALA A 215 -5.78 5.09 7.71
N ALA A 216 -7.05 4.95 7.32
CA ALA A 216 -7.71 5.91 6.45
C ALA A 216 -9.14 6.24 6.89
N GLN A 217 -9.51 7.50 6.67
CA GLN A 217 -10.74 8.12 7.17
C GLN A 217 -11.47 8.91 6.06
N GLN A 218 -11.76 8.24 4.94
CA GLN A 218 -12.35 8.85 3.75
C GLN A 218 -13.65 9.63 3.99
N SER A 219 -14.48 9.24 4.97
CA SER A 219 -15.77 9.91 5.23
C SER A 219 -15.63 11.35 5.72
N VAL A 220 -14.44 11.76 6.18
CA VAL A 220 -14.15 13.16 6.53
C VAL A 220 -14.19 14.08 5.30
N PHE A 221 -13.92 13.53 4.10
CA PHE A 221 -13.87 14.28 2.83
C PHE A 221 -15.05 13.98 1.91
N ASP A 222 -15.65 12.80 2.06
CA ASP A 222 -16.77 12.36 1.24
C ASP A 222 -17.91 11.83 2.12
N PRO A 223 -18.89 12.68 2.45
CA PRO A 223 -20.04 12.31 3.26
C PRO A 223 -20.86 11.15 2.67
N SER A 224 -20.75 10.86 1.36
CA SER A 224 -21.45 9.72 0.76
C SER A 224 -20.92 8.35 1.21
N ARG A 225 -19.79 8.33 1.93
CA ARG A 225 -19.13 7.12 2.42
C ARG A 225 -19.68 6.60 3.75
N ALA A 226 -20.62 7.31 4.38
CA ALA A 226 -21.25 6.90 5.62
C ALA A 226 -22.66 7.52 5.74
N PRO A 227 -23.55 6.95 6.58
CA PRO A 227 -24.79 7.62 6.97
C PRO A 227 -24.53 9.00 7.61
N GLU A 228 -25.54 9.86 7.65
CA GLU A 228 -25.43 11.19 8.25
C GLU A 228 -24.98 11.12 9.72
N GLY A 229 -23.98 11.95 10.06
CA GLY A 229 -23.37 11.97 11.40
C GLY A 229 -22.58 10.71 11.77
N LYS A 230 -22.30 9.81 10.82
CA LYS A 230 -21.48 8.61 11.02
C LYS A 230 -20.23 8.66 10.16
N HIS A 231 -19.25 7.84 10.50
CA HIS A 231 -17.98 7.78 9.79
C HIS A 231 -17.56 6.35 9.47
N THR A 232 -16.83 6.19 8.38
CA THR A 232 -16.14 4.94 8.04
C THR A 232 -14.65 5.12 8.17
N PHE A 233 -14.00 4.13 8.77
CA PHE A 233 -12.58 4.12 9.03
C PHE A 233 -12.05 2.72 8.75
N TRP A 234 -10.85 2.60 8.19
CA TRP A 234 -10.19 1.31 8.14
C TRP A 234 -8.75 1.46 8.55
N ALA A 235 -8.22 0.41 9.16
CA ALA A 235 -6.83 0.34 9.58
C ALA A 235 -6.28 -1.05 9.30
N TYR A 236 -5.01 -1.12 8.92
CA TYR A 236 -4.30 -2.38 8.85
C TYR A 236 -2.89 -2.27 9.40
N CYS A 237 -2.35 -3.41 9.83
CA CYS A 237 -0.93 -3.58 10.11
C CYS A 237 -0.35 -4.70 9.25
N HIS A 238 0.98 -4.69 9.10
CA HIS A 238 1.69 -5.81 8.50
C HIS A 238 1.80 -6.97 9.49
N VAL A 239 1.64 -8.19 8.97
CA VAL A 239 1.71 -9.44 9.73
C VAL A 239 2.55 -10.46 8.97
N PRO A 240 3.07 -11.52 9.64
CA PRO A 240 3.74 -12.61 8.95
C PRO A 240 2.94 -13.17 7.78
N SER A 241 3.65 -13.62 6.75
CA SER A 241 3.01 -14.20 5.55
C SER A 241 2.11 -15.38 5.93
N GLY A 242 0.86 -15.36 5.48
CA GLY A 242 -0.13 -16.40 5.79
C GLY A 242 -0.65 -16.41 7.24
N SER A 243 -0.38 -15.37 8.03
CA SER A 243 -0.90 -15.24 9.40
C SER A 243 -2.42 -15.28 9.46
N THR A 244 -2.95 -16.04 10.44
CA THR A 244 -4.37 -16.06 10.83
C THR A 244 -4.62 -15.40 12.19
N VAL A 245 -3.59 -14.79 12.78
CA VAL A 245 -3.70 -14.13 14.10
C VAL A 245 -4.55 -12.87 13.98
N ASP A 246 -5.49 -12.73 14.91
CA ASP A 246 -6.30 -11.52 15.06
C ASP A 246 -5.46 -10.40 15.70
N MET A 247 -5.23 -9.32 14.95
CA MET A 247 -4.46 -8.16 15.40
C MET A 247 -5.36 -6.97 15.81
N THR A 248 -6.68 -7.16 15.94
CA THR A 248 -7.63 -6.09 16.25
C THR A 248 -7.23 -5.33 17.51
N ASP A 249 -7.00 -6.04 18.62
CA ASP A 249 -6.64 -5.39 19.89
C ASP A 249 -5.29 -4.64 19.80
N ALA A 250 -4.32 -5.17 19.04
CA ALA A 250 -3.03 -4.51 18.84
C ALA A 250 -3.18 -3.22 18.01
N ILE A 251 -3.99 -3.26 16.95
CA ILE A 251 -4.33 -2.09 16.13
C ILE A 251 -5.05 -1.03 16.98
N GLU A 252 -6.08 -1.43 17.73
CA GLU A 252 -6.85 -0.50 18.55
C GLU A 252 -5.99 0.11 19.67
N ARG A 253 -5.14 -0.67 20.35
CA ARG A 253 -4.19 -0.14 21.34
C ARG A 253 -3.24 0.87 20.70
N GLN A 254 -2.76 0.59 19.48
CA GLN A 254 -1.87 1.49 18.78
C GLN A 254 -2.57 2.80 18.40
N ILE A 255 -3.84 2.76 17.97
CA ILE A 255 -4.63 3.96 17.68
C ILE A 255 -4.91 4.75 18.96
N GLU A 256 -5.33 4.11 20.04
CA GLU A 256 -5.62 4.73 21.35
C GLU A 256 -4.44 5.54 21.90
N ARG A 257 -3.19 5.12 21.64
CA ARG A 257 -1.99 5.91 22.01
C ARG A 257 -1.98 7.32 21.43
N PHE A 258 -2.61 7.53 20.28
CA PHE A 258 -2.61 8.80 19.54
C PHE A 258 -4.02 9.41 19.36
N ALA A 259 -5.07 8.66 19.68
CA ALA A 259 -6.47 9.07 19.68
C ALA A 259 -7.21 8.46 20.89
N PRO A 260 -6.95 8.93 22.11
CA PRO A 260 -7.66 8.45 23.31
C PRO A 260 -9.17 8.57 23.14
N GLY A 261 -9.90 7.49 23.42
CA GLY A 261 -11.36 7.40 23.25
C GLY A 261 -11.81 6.91 21.86
N PHE A 262 -10.88 6.48 21.00
CA PHE A 262 -11.22 5.88 19.71
C PHE A 262 -12.19 4.70 19.85
N ARG A 263 -11.98 3.82 20.83
CA ARG A 263 -12.86 2.66 21.05
C ARG A 263 -14.29 3.04 21.39
N ASP A 264 -14.47 4.14 22.11
CA ASP A 264 -15.81 4.66 22.45
C ASP A 264 -16.56 5.16 21.20
N CYS A 265 -15.83 5.50 20.12
CA CYS A 265 -16.41 5.85 18.83
C CYS A 265 -16.85 4.64 18.01
N VAL A 266 -16.41 3.41 18.32
CA VAL A 266 -16.66 2.22 17.48
C VAL A 266 -18.09 1.71 17.66
N LEU A 267 -18.86 1.71 16.58
CA LEU A 267 -20.20 1.13 16.52
C LEU A 267 -20.17 -0.34 16.09
N ALA A 268 -19.31 -0.65 15.13
CA ALA A 268 -19.13 -2.00 14.58
C ALA A 268 -17.75 -2.13 13.92
N ARG A 269 -17.31 -3.37 13.79
CA ARG A 269 -16.11 -3.81 13.08
C ARG A 269 -16.43 -4.97 12.16
#